data_AF-A0A3D1HNH2-F1
#
_entry.id   AF-A0A3D1HNH2-F1
#
_cell.length_a   1.000
_cell.length_b   1.000
_cell.length_c   1.000
_cell.angle_alpha   90.00
_cell.angle_beta   90.00
_cell.angle_gamma   90.00
#
_symmetry.space_group_name_H-M   'P 1'
#
loop_
_entity.id
_entity.type
_entity.pdbx_description
1 polymer ?
#
loop_
_entity_poly.entity_id
_entity_poly.type
_entity_poly.pdbx_seq_one_letter_code
_entity_poly.pdbx_strand_id
1 'polypeptide(L)'
;LGWMICRDAGLIRDALVLREYSSQISNHLGEAIAEIALRPQRRADMLARIRADSHANLTLLGGFIEAHPKLSWCPPQGGLIGLVRLHGKILTGDVLAARALQPEYKTFLISGSSYGLAQHIRLGVGGGRAANLQAGLERLADLLDSFD
;
A
#
# COMPACT_ATOMS: atom_id res chain seq x y z
N LEU A 1 -0.23 15.68 5.66
CA LEU A 1 -1.29 16.35 6.46
C LEU A 1 -2.37 15.34 6.77
N GLY A 2 -2.83 15.34 8.01
CA GLY A 2 -3.95 14.54 8.49
C GLY A 2 -4.75 15.37 9.50
N TRP A 3 -5.91 14.88 9.90
CA TRP A 3 -6.77 15.57 10.86
C TRP A 3 -7.47 14.56 11.77
N MET A 4 -7.93 15.05 12.92
CA MET A 4 -8.75 14.30 13.87
C MET A 4 -10.16 14.91 13.88
N ILE A 5 -11.18 14.07 13.86
CA ILE A 5 -12.57 14.48 14.06
C ILE A 5 -13.08 13.71 15.27
N CYS A 6 -13.38 14.41 16.36
CA CYS A 6 -13.90 13.81 17.59
C CYS A 6 -15.00 14.70 18.18
N ARG A 7 -16.05 14.09 18.76
CA ARG A 7 -17.12 14.80 19.46
C ARG A 7 -16.72 15.21 20.88
N ASP A 8 -15.77 14.51 21.47
CA ASP A 8 -15.25 14.82 22.80
C ASP A 8 -14.21 15.94 22.72
N ALA A 9 -14.58 17.12 23.21
CA ALA A 9 -13.72 18.29 23.23
C ALA A 9 -12.54 18.14 24.21
N GLY A 10 -12.69 17.33 25.28
CA GLY A 10 -11.60 16.97 26.20
C GLY A 10 -10.53 16.18 25.46
N LEU A 11 -10.94 15.16 24.70
CA LEU A 11 -10.00 14.36 23.91
C LEU A 11 -9.27 15.17 22.83
N ILE A 12 -9.96 16.10 22.16
CA ILE A 12 -9.30 17.03 21.22
C ILE A 12 -8.27 17.90 21.95
N ARG A 13 -8.59 18.41 23.15
CA ARG A 13 -7.65 19.21 23.94
C ARG A 13 -6.41 18.40 24.34
N ASP A 14 -6.59 17.18 24.81
CA ASP A 14 -5.48 16.31 25.19
C ASP A 14 -4.57 16.00 23.99
N ALA A 15 -5.17 15.73 22.83
CA ALA A 15 -4.43 15.53 21.58
C ALA A 15 -3.65 16.79 21.15
N LEU A 16 -4.21 17.99 21.33
CA LEU A 16 -3.50 19.25 21.04
C LEU A 16 -2.30 19.45 21.96
N VAL A 17 -2.44 19.18 23.26
CA VAL A 17 -1.32 19.27 24.22
C VAL A 17 -0.19 18.31 23.81
N LEU A 18 -0.51 17.06 23.47
CA LEU A 18 0.49 16.09 23.00
C LEU A 18 1.12 16.48 21.65
N ARG A 19 0.35 17.14 20.78
CA ARG A 19 0.85 17.65 19.50
C ARG A 19 1.96 18.68 19.71
N GLU A 20 1.83 19.57 20.69
CA GLU A 20 2.86 20.58 20.99
C GLU A 20 4.22 19.97 21.36
N TYR A 21 4.22 18.77 21.96
CA TYR A 21 5.46 18.06 22.31
C TYR A 21 5.99 17.11 21.23
N SER A 22 5.22 16.84 20.18
CA SER A 22 5.60 15.89 19.13
C SER A 22 5.91 16.58 17.80
N SER A 23 4.90 17.21 17.19
CA SER A 23 5.01 17.83 15.87
C SER A 23 4.81 19.34 15.88
N GLN A 24 4.44 19.93 17.02
CA GLN A 24 3.96 21.31 17.13
C GLN A 24 2.82 21.59 16.15
N ILE A 25 3.07 22.39 15.12
CA ILE A 25 2.11 22.76 14.09
C ILE A 25 2.50 22.14 12.74
N SER A 26 1.51 22.06 11.84
CA SER A 26 1.83 21.77 10.45
C SER A 26 2.46 23.00 9.79
N ASN A 27 3.31 22.78 8.80
CA ASN A 27 3.91 23.89 8.06
C ASN A 27 2.87 24.61 7.19
N HIS A 28 2.96 25.92 7.12
CA HIS A 28 1.98 26.77 6.45
C HIS A 28 1.82 26.47 4.95
N LEU A 29 2.94 26.17 4.26
CA LEU A 29 2.91 25.83 2.84
C LEU A 29 2.13 24.52 2.60
N GLY A 30 2.36 23.51 3.43
CA GLY A 30 1.63 22.25 3.38
C GLY A 30 0.13 22.46 3.60
N GLU A 31 -0.25 23.29 4.59
CA GLU A 31 -1.65 23.62 4.86
C GLU A 31 -2.31 24.30 3.66
N ALA A 32 -1.63 25.27 3.03
CA ALA A 32 -2.12 25.93 1.83
C ALA A 32 -2.31 24.95 0.65
N ILE A 33 -1.36 24.04 0.44
CA ILE A 33 -1.46 23.00 -0.61
C ILE A 33 -2.64 22.06 -0.32
N ALA A 34 -2.83 21.63 0.93
CA ALA A 34 -3.93 20.73 1.28
C ALA A 34 -5.30 21.40 1.17
N GLU A 35 -5.44 22.67 1.57
CA GLU A 35 -6.66 23.43 1.35
C GLU A 35 -7.03 23.41 -0.13
N ILE A 36 -6.10 23.80 -1.01
CA ILE A 36 -6.30 23.80 -2.46
C ILE A 36 -6.68 22.41 -2.98
N ALA A 37 -5.96 21.36 -2.54
CA ALA A 37 -6.22 19.99 -2.94
C ALA A 37 -7.61 19.48 -2.50
N LEU A 38 -8.12 19.97 -1.36
CA LEU A 38 -9.41 19.58 -0.79
C LEU A 38 -10.60 20.36 -1.34
N ARG A 39 -10.39 21.43 -2.12
CA ARG A 39 -11.48 22.19 -2.76
C ARG A 39 -12.38 21.24 -3.56
N PRO A 40 -13.72 21.40 -3.51
CA PRO A 40 -14.67 20.38 -3.98
C PRO A 40 -14.37 19.85 -5.39
N GLN A 41 -14.16 20.75 -6.36
CA GLN A 41 -13.87 20.36 -7.74
C GLN A 41 -12.53 19.62 -7.88
N ARG A 42 -11.46 20.18 -7.28
CA ARG A 42 -10.11 19.58 -7.34
C ARG A 42 -10.09 18.20 -6.70
N ARG A 43 -10.74 18.06 -5.54
CA ARG A 43 -10.89 16.80 -4.84
C ARG A 43 -11.67 15.79 -5.68
N ALA A 44 -12.78 16.19 -6.29
CA ALA A 44 -13.59 15.31 -7.14
C ALA A 44 -12.77 14.79 -8.34
N ASP A 45 -12.10 15.70 -9.07
CA ASP A 45 -11.29 15.35 -10.25
C ASP A 45 -10.09 14.46 -9.88
N MET A 46 -9.43 14.76 -8.74
CA MET A 46 -8.34 13.94 -8.22
C MET A 46 -8.81 12.54 -7.85
N LEU A 47 -9.90 12.42 -7.08
CA LEU A 47 -10.43 11.12 -6.65
C LEU A 47 -10.93 10.28 -7.82
N ALA A 48 -11.55 10.89 -8.83
CA ALA A 48 -11.99 10.19 -10.03
C ALA A 48 -10.83 9.50 -10.75
N ARG A 49 -9.72 10.23 -10.97
CA ARG A 49 -8.50 9.69 -11.58
C ARG A 49 -7.85 8.60 -10.74
N ILE A 50 -7.64 8.87 -9.44
CA ILE A 50 -7.04 7.88 -8.52
C ILE A 50 -7.86 6.60 -8.52
N ARG A 51 -9.20 6.68 -8.46
CA ARG A 51 -10.07 5.50 -8.47
C ARG A 51 -9.97 4.71 -9.77
N ALA A 52 -9.99 5.39 -10.92
CA ALA A 52 -9.86 4.73 -12.22
C ALA A 52 -8.53 3.95 -12.32
N ASP A 53 -7.41 4.62 -12.04
CA ASP A 53 -6.08 4.00 -12.09
C ASP A 53 -5.95 2.86 -11.08
N SER A 54 -6.49 3.07 -9.88
CA SER A 54 -6.48 2.08 -8.81
C SER A 54 -7.25 0.82 -9.16
N HIS A 55 -8.45 0.95 -9.75
CA HIS A 55 -9.24 -0.20 -10.18
C HIS A 55 -8.53 -0.97 -11.29
N ALA A 56 -7.98 -0.27 -12.29
CA ALA A 56 -7.23 -0.92 -13.36
C ALA A 56 -6.04 -1.73 -12.80
N ASN A 57 -5.28 -1.15 -11.87
CA ASN A 57 -4.15 -1.84 -11.26
C ASN A 57 -4.57 -2.99 -10.31
N LEU A 58 -5.69 -2.86 -9.59
CA LEU A 58 -6.23 -3.95 -8.77
C LEU A 58 -6.68 -5.12 -9.64
N THR A 59 -7.30 -4.87 -10.80
CA THR A 59 -7.65 -5.91 -11.77
C THR A 59 -6.40 -6.63 -12.28
N LEU A 60 -5.34 -5.89 -12.62
CA LEU A 60 -4.06 -6.46 -13.03
C LEU A 60 -3.47 -7.37 -11.94
N LEU A 61 -3.41 -6.87 -10.71
CA LEU A 61 -2.89 -7.64 -9.58
C LEU A 61 -3.75 -8.88 -9.29
N GLY A 62 -5.07 -8.77 -9.39
CA GLY A 62 -5.99 -9.90 -9.22
C GLY A 62 -5.75 -11.00 -10.24
N GLY A 63 -5.68 -10.65 -11.52
CA GLY A 63 -5.36 -11.62 -12.58
C GLY A 63 -3.99 -12.27 -12.41
N PHE A 64 -2.98 -11.50 -11.96
CA PHE A 64 -1.68 -12.07 -11.61
C PHE A 64 -1.79 -13.09 -10.48
N ILE A 65 -2.49 -12.79 -9.38
CA ILE A 65 -2.62 -13.71 -8.25
C ILE A 65 -3.38 -14.97 -8.66
N GLU A 66 -4.46 -14.84 -9.42
CA GLU A 66 -5.26 -15.99 -9.91
C GLU A 66 -4.45 -16.91 -10.84
N ALA A 67 -3.49 -16.36 -11.60
CA ALA A 67 -2.63 -17.13 -12.48
C ALA A 67 -1.49 -17.89 -11.77
N HIS A 68 -1.19 -17.59 -10.50
CA HIS A 68 -0.06 -18.17 -9.77
C HIS A 68 -0.53 -19.06 -8.60
N PRO A 69 -0.45 -20.40 -8.72
CA PRO A 69 -0.94 -21.34 -7.70
C PRO A 69 -0.29 -21.20 -6.31
N LYS A 70 0.91 -20.61 -6.24
CA LYS A 70 1.62 -20.32 -4.98
C LYS A 70 1.01 -19.13 -4.23
N LEU A 71 0.05 -18.43 -4.81
CA LEU A 71 -0.58 -17.25 -4.26
C LEU A 71 -2.09 -17.45 -4.10
N SER A 72 -2.65 -16.87 -3.04
CA SER A 72 -4.08 -16.61 -2.97
C SER A 72 -4.33 -15.34 -2.17
N TRP A 73 -5.52 -14.76 -2.31
CA TRP A 73 -5.88 -13.58 -1.54
C TRP A 73 -7.39 -13.44 -1.39
N CYS A 74 -7.79 -12.58 -0.45
CA CYS A 74 -9.09 -11.95 -0.48
C CYS A 74 -8.90 -10.56 -1.11
N PRO A 75 -9.51 -10.26 -2.27
CA PRO A 75 -9.41 -8.94 -2.88
C PRO A 75 -9.81 -7.83 -1.90
N PRO A 76 -9.04 -6.73 -1.83
CA PRO A 76 -9.32 -5.65 -0.89
C PRO A 76 -10.67 -5.02 -1.19
N GLN A 77 -11.55 -4.95 -0.18
CA GLN A 77 -12.86 -4.29 -0.26
C GLN A 77 -12.75 -2.75 -0.18
N GLY A 78 -11.56 -2.24 0.16
CA GLY A 78 -11.24 -0.83 0.23
C GLY A 78 -9.74 -0.61 0.33
N GLY A 79 -9.28 0.55 -0.17
CA GLY A 79 -7.86 0.86 -0.26
C GLY A 79 -7.17 0.19 -1.45
N LEU A 80 -5.85 0.31 -1.49
CA LEU A 80 -5.00 -0.03 -2.65
C LEU A 80 -3.96 -1.11 -2.33
N ILE A 81 -4.20 -1.88 -1.28
CA ILE A 81 -3.23 -2.80 -0.71
C ILE A 81 -3.93 -4.13 -0.42
N GLY A 82 -3.36 -5.22 -0.91
CA GLY A 82 -3.77 -6.59 -0.61
C GLY A 82 -2.73 -7.31 0.25
N LEU A 83 -3.21 -8.16 1.16
CA LEU A 83 -2.38 -9.17 1.82
C LEU A 83 -2.55 -10.48 1.06
N VAL A 84 -1.51 -10.85 0.32
CA VAL A 84 -1.47 -12.06 -0.49
C VAL A 84 -0.87 -13.18 0.34
N ARG A 85 -1.59 -14.27 0.47
CA ARG A 85 -1.13 -15.49 1.13
C ARG A 85 -0.19 -16.24 0.21
N LEU A 86 0.90 -16.74 0.79
CA LEU A 86 1.86 -17.61 0.15
C LEU A 86 1.52 -19.07 0.49
N HIS A 87 1.64 -19.95 -0.51
CA HIS A 87 1.49 -21.38 -0.37
C HIS A 87 2.85 -22.07 -0.53
N GLY A 88 3.25 -22.83 0.47
CA GLY A 88 4.54 -23.53 0.50
C GLY A 88 5.08 -23.63 1.92
N LYS A 89 6.04 -24.53 2.15
CA LYS A 89 6.69 -24.69 3.47
C LYS A 89 7.87 -23.73 3.65
N ILE A 90 8.64 -23.51 2.58
CA ILE A 90 9.85 -22.67 2.60
C ILE A 90 9.52 -21.21 2.28
N LEU A 91 8.49 -20.99 1.47
CA LEU A 91 8.09 -19.67 0.99
C LEU A 91 7.40 -18.86 2.09
N THR A 92 8.16 -18.01 2.80
CA THR A 92 7.62 -17.05 3.77
C THR A 92 7.71 -15.62 3.23
N GLY A 93 6.94 -14.70 3.81
CA GLY A 93 6.96 -13.29 3.45
C GLY A 93 8.34 -12.66 3.65
N ASP A 94 9.05 -13.03 4.71
CA ASP A 94 10.39 -12.50 5.00
C ASP A 94 11.43 -12.97 3.97
N VAL A 95 11.40 -14.27 3.65
CA VAL A 95 12.31 -14.86 2.65
C VAL A 95 12.06 -14.25 1.27
N LEU A 96 10.79 -14.16 0.87
CA LEU A 96 10.42 -13.61 -0.43
C LEU A 96 10.77 -12.12 -0.51
N ALA A 97 10.48 -11.32 0.52
CA ALA A 97 10.82 -9.90 0.55
C ALA A 97 12.33 -9.66 0.48
N ALA A 98 13.11 -10.44 1.24
CA ALA A 98 14.57 -10.32 1.24
C ALA A 98 15.17 -10.66 -0.13
N ARG A 99 14.67 -11.71 -0.79
CA ARG A 99 15.17 -12.14 -2.11
C ARG A 99 14.71 -11.21 -3.24
N ALA A 100 13.48 -10.69 -3.17
CA ALA A 100 12.95 -9.75 -4.16
C ALA A 100 13.76 -8.45 -4.26
N LEU A 101 14.39 -8.01 -3.17
CA LEU A 101 15.25 -6.82 -3.18
C LEU A 101 16.61 -7.03 -3.86
N GLN A 102 17.06 -8.29 -4.00
CA GLN A 102 18.35 -8.59 -4.59
C GLN A 102 18.32 -8.45 -6.12
N PRO A 103 19.47 -8.24 -6.78
CA PRO A 103 19.59 -8.50 -8.20
C PRO A 103 19.20 -9.96 -8.52
N GLU A 104 18.58 -10.23 -9.66
CA GLU A 104 18.16 -9.32 -10.74
C GLU A 104 16.81 -8.62 -10.50
N TYR A 105 16.05 -9.03 -9.49
CA TYR A 105 14.65 -8.63 -9.30
C TYR A 105 14.48 -7.16 -8.92
N LYS A 106 15.20 -6.67 -7.90
CA LYS A 106 15.08 -5.28 -7.41
C LYS A 106 13.61 -4.82 -7.23
N THR A 107 12.75 -5.72 -6.74
CA THR A 107 11.32 -5.52 -6.56
C THR A 107 11.02 -5.35 -5.07
N PHE A 108 10.39 -4.23 -4.71
CA PHE A 108 10.02 -3.95 -3.32
C PHE A 108 8.63 -4.51 -3.01
N LEU A 109 8.56 -5.35 -1.98
CA LEU A 109 7.33 -5.80 -1.34
C LEU A 109 7.56 -5.85 0.18
N ILE A 110 6.48 -5.88 0.96
CA ILE A 110 6.58 -5.93 2.42
C ILE A 110 6.16 -7.31 2.91
N SER A 111 6.95 -7.87 3.80
CA SER A 111 6.61 -9.12 4.48
C SER A 111 5.36 -8.98 5.34
N GLY A 112 4.53 -10.01 5.35
CA GLY A 112 3.39 -10.15 6.22
C GLY A 112 3.76 -10.29 7.70
N SER A 113 5.02 -10.58 8.04
CA SER A 113 5.50 -10.64 9.44
C SER A 113 5.24 -9.34 10.20
N SER A 114 5.30 -8.18 9.52
CA SER A 114 4.92 -6.87 10.09
C SER A 114 3.45 -6.76 10.52
N TYR A 115 2.62 -7.72 10.11
CA TYR A 115 1.19 -7.83 10.44
C TYR A 115 0.89 -9.08 11.29
N GLY A 116 1.91 -9.80 11.77
CA GLY A 116 1.74 -11.09 12.45
C GLY A 116 1.36 -12.24 11.51
N LEU A 117 1.57 -12.08 10.20
CA LEU A 117 1.16 -13.02 9.16
C LEU A 117 2.37 -13.47 8.32
N ALA A 118 3.25 -14.28 8.90
CA ALA A 118 4.52 -14.69 8.28
C ALA A 118 4.37 -15.36 6.88
N GLN A 119 3.21 -15.96 6.60
CA GLN A 119 2.89 -16.60 5.31
C GLN A 119 2.17 -15.66 4.33
N HIS A 120 2.37 -14.35 4.46
CA HIS A 120 1.77 -13.36 3.57
C HIS A 120 2.82 -12.35 3.09
N ILE A 121 2.50 -11.67 2.00
CA ILE A 121 3.15 -10.45 1.54
C ILE A 121 2.11 -9.36 1.34
N ARG A 122 2.53 -8.12 1.54
CA ARG A 122 1.73 -6.93 1.27
C ARG A 122 2.11 -6.37 -0.09
N LEU A 123 1.18 -6.45 -1.03
CA LEU A 123 1.30 -5.85 -2.36
C LEU A 123 0.36 -4.66 -2.48
N GLY A 124 0.89 -3.56 -3.03
CA GLY A 124 0.16 -2.30 -3.18
C GLY A 124 0.17 -1.81 -4.61
N VAL A 125 -0.94 -1.24 -5.06
CA VAL A 125 -1.13 -0.74 -6.43
C VAL A 125 -1.20 0.78 -6.55
N GLY A 126 -0.97 1.49 -5.44
CA GLY A 126 -1.07 2.94 -5.35
C GLY A 126 0.18 3.72 -5.80
N GLY A 127 1.20 3.03 -6.33
CA GLY A 127 2.47 3.66 -6.73
C GLY A 127 2.41 4.47 -8.03
N GLY A 128 1.27 4.46 -8.73
CA GLY A 128 1.09 5.15 -10.01
C GLY A 128 2.02 4.63 -11.12
N ARG A 129 2.13 5.39 -12.21
CA ARG A 129 2.90 4.98 -13.40
C ARG A 129 4.38 4.75 -13.12
N ALA A 130 4.98 5.53 -12.21
CA ALA A 130 6.40 5.42 -11.88
C ALA A 130 6.75 4.09 -11.17
N ALA A 131 5.79 3.48 -10.47
CA ALA A 131 6.00 2.19 -9.82
C ALA A 131 6.10 1.01 -10.80
N ASN A 132 5.65 1.19 -12.05
CA ASN A 132 5.69 0.17 -13.11
C ASN A 132 5.23 -1.20 -12.60
N LEU A 133 3.97 -1.28 -12.16
CA LEU A 133 3.40 -2.46 -11.52
C LEU A 133 3.61 -3.72 -12.37
N GLN A 134 3.39 -3.63 -13.69
CA GLN A 134 3.56 -4.75 -14.62
C GLN A 134 4.97 -5.37 -14.53
N ALA A 135 6.02 -4.56 -14.67
CA ALA A 135 7.39 -5.04 -14.56
C ALA A 135 7.72 -5.60 -13.17
N GLY A 136 7.12 -5.03 -12.11
CA GLY A 136 7.24 -5.55 -10.76
C GLY A 136 6.64 -6.95 -10.60
N LEU A 137 5.47 -7.18 -11.21
CA LEU A 137 4.76 -8.47 -11.19
C LEU A 137 5.48 -9.53 -12.04
N GLU A 138 6.02 -9.16 -13.20
CA GLU A 138 6.83 -10.05 -14.05
C GLU A 138 8.03 -10.58 -13.28
N ARG A 139 8.81 -9.71 -12.64
CA ARG A 139 9.95 -10.13 -11.82
C ARG A 139 9.55 -10.93 -10.60
N LEU A 140 8.37 -10.66 -10.04
CA LEU A 140 7.84 -11.45 -8.93
C LEU A 140 7.43 -12.86 -9.40
N ALA A 141 6.88 -13.00 -10.61
CA ALA A 141 6.60 -14.30 -11.22
C ALA A 141 7.89 -15.13 -11.33
N ASP A 142 8.92 -14.56 -11.97
CA ASP A 142 10.22 -15.19 -12.15
C ASP A 142 10.83 -15.64 -10.81
N LEU A 143 10.69 -14.81 -9.78
CA LEU A 143 11.15 -15.13 -8.44
C LEU A 143 10.35 -16.26 -7.80
N LEU A 144 9.02 -16.25 -7.92
CA LEU A 144 8.15 -17.29 -7.37
C LEU A 144 8.43 -18.66 -7.99
N ASP A 145 8.78 -18.70 -9.28
CA ASP A 145 9.15 -19.93 -9.98
C ASP A 145 10.46 -20.53 -9.45
N SER A 146 11.35 -19.73 -8.85
CA SER A 146 12.58 -20.22 -8.23
C SER A 146 12.39 -20.95 -6.87
N PHE A 147 11.18 -20.90 -6.29
CA PHE A 147 10.87 -21.53 -5.01
C PHE A 147 10.03 -22.79 -5.20
N ASP A 148 10.63 -23.98 -5.16
CA ASP A 148 9.92 -25.27 -5.14
C ASP A 148 9.29 -25.60 -3.77
#